data_AF-A0A151F8B3-F1
#
_entry.id   AF-A0A151F8B3-F1
#
_cell.length_a   1.000
_cell.length_b   1.000
_cell.length_c   1.000
_cell.angle_alpha   90.00
_cell.angle_beta   90.00
_cell.angle_gamma   90.00
#
_symmetry.space_group_name_H-M   'P 1'
#
loop_
_entity.id
_entity.type
_entity.pdbx_description
1 polymer ?
#
loop_
_entity_poly.entity_id
_entity_poly.type
_entity_poly.pdbx_seq_one_letter_code
_entity_poly.pdbx_strand_id
1 'polypeptide(L)'
;MRSTTDLPLHYGKAPHWLTTRMIDLASQIFAILSEEHPPDWILQKIADPLWFQSLCCLLGYDWHSSGTTTVLCGVLKSINIPDIKIVGGKGKTSRKAPQEIVQKGEELNLSSKKIDSLVYASKMSAKVDNCLVQDNHQLYHHSLFFSASAWTVVQQGMNPQTRYARRYQWFNPSQFIEEPHQGITGIKTEKVMDLTAKQSKECRKTSVDIIKESPMRIRRYVHENQQTLDPYLGIASFVMPETINWKALRKAYEIQPRSYQELVEIKGIGPKTLRGLALVSEFTFGEPPSYKDPVKYSFAFGGKDGVPFPVERNAMDEVARILREAVEESKLGKKEKIQAIKRIAKISH
;
A
#
# COMPACT_ATOMS: atom_id res chain seq x y z
N MET A 1 -5.52 -22.89 -0.33
CA MET A 1 -5.30 -22.61 1.11
C MET A 1 -5.32 -21.10 1.31
N ARG A 2 -5.80 -20.58 2.45
CA ARG A 2 -5.68 -19.15 2.79
C ARG A 2 -4.45 -19.00 3.71
N SER A 3 -3.28 -18.79 3.10
CA SER A 3 -1.94 -18.76 3.72
C SER A 3 -1.71 -17.51 4.57
N THR A 4 -1.01 -17.63 5.71
CA THR A 4 -1.26 -16.80 6.91
C THR A 4 -0.35 -15.45 6.92
N THR A 5 -0.02 -14.75 8.06
CA THR A 5 0.99 -13.63 8.49
C THR A 5 0.52 -12.22 9.09
N ASP A 6 0.37 -11.96 10.43
CA ASP A 6 -0.05 -10.60 10.95
C ASP A 6 1.08 -9.55 11.17
N LEU A 7 0.70 -8.27 11.32
CA LEU A 7 1.63 -7.12 11.48
C LEU A 7 1.37 -6.27 12.75
N PRO A 8 1.55 -6.79 13.98
CA PRO A 8 1.40 -6.02 15.22
C PRO A 8 2.40 -4.85 15.34
N LEU A 9 2.00 -3.78 16.04
CA LEU A 9 2.84 -2.63 16.36
C LEU A 9 3.81 -2.95 17.50
N HIS A 10 5.02 -3.36 17.13
CA HIS A 10 6.14 -3.48 18.07
C HIS A 10 6.90 -2.16 18.19
N TYR A 11 7.16 -1.73 19.42
CA TYR A 11 7.94 -0.54 19.72
C TYR A 11 9.42 -0.91 19.83
N GLY A 12 10.27 -0.23 19.05
CA GLY A 12 11.71 -0.47 19.04
C GLY A 12 12.35 -0.13 17.69
N LYS A 13 13.67 -0.30 17.62
CA LYS A 13 14.45 -0.34 16.38
C LYS A 13 15.01 -1.75 16.23
N ALA A 14 15.15 -2.21 14.99
CA ALA A 14 15.95 -3.42 14.72
C ALA A 14 17.37 -3.22 15.28
N PRO A 15 17.96 -4.20 15.98
CA PRO A 15 19.34 -4.11 16.45
C PRO A 15 20.30 -3.89 15.28
N HIS A 16 21.30 -3.03 15.45
CA HIS A 16 22.20 -2.68 14.35
C HIS A 16 22.93 -3.90 13.79
N TRP A 17 23.42 -4.79 14.66
CA TRP A 17 24.07 -6.06 14.28
C TRP A 17 23.21 -6.94 13.37
N LEU A 18 21.89 -6.93 13.55
CA LEU A 18 20.96 -7.68 12.71
C LEU A 18 20.82 -6.99 11.36
N THR A 19 20.61 -5.67 11.34
CA THR A 19 20.48 -4.92 10.09
C THR A 19 21.72 -5.00 9.21
N THR A 20 22.93 -5.03 9.78
CA THR A 20 24.18 -5.22 9.01
C THR A 20 24.20 -6.57 8.33
N ARG A 21 23.94 -7.66 9.07
CA ARG A 21 23.86 -9.03 8.48
C ARG A 21 22.76 -9.16 7.43
N MET A 22 21.63 -8.48 7.62
CA MET A 22 20.56 -8.42 6.62
C MET A 22 21.03 -7.71 5.33
N ILE A 23 21.80 -6.62 5.44
CA ILE A 23 22.37 -5.89 4.30
C ILE A 23 23.40 -6.75 3.56
N ASP A 24 24.29 -7.43 4.27
CA ASP A 24 25.31 -8.30 3.68
C ASP A 24 24.69 -9.47 2.89
N LEU A 25 23.68 -10.13 3.47
CA LEU A 25 22.97 -11.24 2.83
C LEU A 25 22.07 -10.77 1.69
N ALA A 26 21.34 -9.66 1.87
CA ALA A 26 20.51 -9.10 0.82
C ALA A 26 21.35 -8.63 -0.39
N SER A 27 22.55 -8.08 -0.16
CA SER A 27 23.46 -7.69 -1.26
C SER A 27 23.81 -8.89 -2.14
N GLN A 28 24.14 -10.04 -1.54
CA GLN A 28 24.45 -11.27 -2.28
C GLN A 28 23.23 -11.82 -3.04
N ILE A 29 22.07 -11.87 -2.38
CA ILE A 29 20.82 -12.34 -3.00
C ILE A 29 20.44 -11.48 -4.20
N PHE A 30 20.47 -10.14 -4.05
CA PHE A 30 20.06 -9.24 -5.13
C PHE A 30 21.09 -9.12 -6.25
N ALA A 31 22.39 -9.35 -5.98
CA ALA A 31 23.38 -9.52 -7.05
C ALA A 31 23.01 -10.70 -7.95
N ILE A 32 22.80 -11.88 -7.36
CA ILE A 32 22.37 -13.10 -8.06
C ILE A 32 21.05 -12.87 -8.83
N LEU A 33 20.03 -12.29 -8.20
CA LEU A 33 18.75 -12.04 -8.86
C LEU A 33 18.87 -11.07 -10.04
N SER A 34 19.82 -10.14 -10.01
CA SER A 34 20.02 -9.16 -11.09
C SER A 34 20.88 -9.70 -12.24
N GLU A 35 21.66 -10.77 -12.02
CA GLU A 35 22.33 -11.52 -13.09
C GLU A 35 21.34 -12.37 -13.90
N GLU A 36 20.34 -12.96 -13.23
CA GLU A 36 19.40 -13.92 -13.84
C GLU A 36 18.09 -13.30 -14.33
N HIS A 37 17.68 -12.14 -13.79
CA HIS A 37 16.36 -11.53 -14.03
C HIS A 37 16.40 -10.03 -14.29
N PRO A 38 15.51 -9.50 -15.16
CA PRO A 38 15.41 -8.07 -15.41
C PRO A 38 14.83 -7.32 -14.18
N PRO A 39 15.10 -6.00 -14.05
CA PRO A 39 14.61 -5.18 -12.94
C PRO A 39 13.11 -5.31 -12.68
N ASP A 40 12.30 -5.38 -13.73
CA ASP A 40 10.84 -5.44 -13.64
C ASP A 40 10.34 -6.71 -12.92
N TRP A 41 11.05 -7.84 -13.07
CA TRP A 41 10.74 -9.08 -12.34
C TRP A 41 11.02 -8.91 -10.84
N ILE A 42 12.14 -8.27 -10.49
CA ILE A 42 12.50 -7.99 -9.09
C ILE A 42 11.47 -7.05 -8.46
N LEU A 43 11.06 -6.00 -9.17
CA LEU A 43 10.02 -5.07 -8.72
C LEU A 43 8.65 -5.76 -8.57
N GLN A 44 8.30 -6.69 -9.47
CA GLN A 44 7.10 -7.51 -9.36
C GLN A 44 7.13 -8.40 -8.11
N LYS A 45 8.27 -9.02 -7.80
CA LYS A 45 8.46 -9.84 -6.59
C LYS A 45 8.43 -9.01 -5.30
N ILE A 46 8.98 -7.79 -5.29
CA ILE A 46 8.84 -6.85 -4.15
C ILE A 46 7.37 -6.42 -3.95
N ALA A 47 6.56 -6.37 -5.01
CA ALA A 47 5.14 -6.09 -4.92
C ALA A 47 4.27 -7.29 -4.47
N ASP A 48 4.78 -8.52 -4.60
CA ASP A 48 4.12 -9.73 -4.14
C ASP A 48 4.14 -9.80 -2.59
N PRO A 49 2.99 -9.85 -1.90
CA PRO A 49 2.97 -9.81 -0.44
C PRO A 49 3.51 -11.06 0.24
N LEU A 50 3.48 -12.24 -0.41
CA LEU A 50 4.08 -13.46 0.11
C LEU A 50 5.60 -13.38 -0.02
N TRP A 51 6.08 -13.11 -1.24
CA TRP A 51 7.52 -13.07 -1.51
C TRP A 51 8.23 -12.01 -0.67
N PHE A 52 7.64 -10.82 -0.55
CA PHE A 52 8.16 -9.74 0.31
C PHE A 52 8.23 -10.15 1.78
N GLN A 53 7.23 -10.90 2.29
CA GLN A 53 7.24 -11.42 3.65
C GLN A 53 8.34 -12.48 3.84
N SER A 54 8.40 -13.47 2.94
CA SER A 54 9.39 -14.54 2.97
C SER A 54 10.82 -14.02 2.85
N LEU A 55 11.08 -13.00 2.04
CA LEU A 55 12.39 -12.36 1.95
C LEU A 55 12.81 -11.76 3.31
N CYS A 56 11.91 -11.08 4.01
CA CYS A 56 12.25 -10.46 5.30
C CYS A 56 12.73 -11.52 6.32
N CYS A 57 12.08 -12.68 6.32
CA CYS A 57 12.37 -13.76 7.25
C CYS A 57 13.56 -14.63 6.80
N LEU A 58 13.78 -14.78 5.49
CA LEU A 58 15.01 -15.34 4.92
C LEU A 58 16.25 -14.54 5.37
N LEU A 59 16.11 -13.22 5.48
CA LEU A 59 17.16 -12.34 6.03
C LEU A 59 17.26 -12.41 7.56
N GLY A 60 16.53 -13.31 8.23
CA GLY A 60 16.58 -13.52 9.68
C GLY A 60 15.81 -12.51 10.52
N TYR A 61 14.90 -11.74 9.92
CA TYR A 61 14.04 -10.81 10.66
C TYR A 61 12.72 -11.44 11.13
N ASP A 62 12.09 -10.81 12.12
CA ASP A 62 10.80 -11.24 12.67
C ASP A 62 9.72 -11.29 11.57
N TRP A 63 8.89 -12.31 11.67
CA TRP A 63 7.83 -12.64 10.73
C TRP A 63 6.48 -12.04 11.17
N HIS A 64 6.32 -11.71 12.45
CA HIS A 64 5.07 -11.20 13.05
C HIS A 64 5.25 -9.76 13.55
N SER A 65 5.59 -8.85 12.64
CA SER A 65 5.98 -7.50 13.02
C SER A 65 5.66 -6.45 11.96
N SER A 66 5.03 -5.36 12.38
CA SER A 66 5.04 -4.11 11.59
C SER A 66 6.46 -3.60 11.29
N GLY A 67 7.47 -4.05 12.05
CA GLY A 67 8.88 -3.85 11.77
C GLY A 67 9.29 -4.42 10.41
N THR A 68 8.81 -5.62 10.05
CA THR A 68 9.16 -6.39 8.84
C THR A 68 9.20 -5.50 7.59
N THR A 69 8.11 -4.80 7.29
CA THR A 69 8.02 -3.91 6.12
C THR A 69 9.00 -2.74 6.20
N THR A 70 9.07 -2.07 7.35
CA THR A 70 9.87 -0.84 7.49
C THR A 70 11.37 -1.11 7.56
N VAL A 71 11.76 -2.27 8.08
CA VAL A 71 13.15 -2.73 8.17
C VAL A 71 13.61 -3.33 6.84
N LEU A 72 12.80 -4.18 6.19
CA LEU A 72 13.14 -4.71 4.87
C LEU A 72 13.31 -3.58 3.84
N CYS A 73 12.39 -2.61 3.77
CA CYS A 73 12.56 -1.46 2.87
C CYS A 73 13.82 -0.64 3.22
N GLY A 74 14.21 -0.57 4.51
CA GLY A 74 15.44 0.09 4.95
C GLY A 74 16.69 -0.65 4.49
N VAL A 75 16.73 -1.97 4.69
CA VAL A 75 17.80 -2.87 4.22
C VAL A 75 17.93 -2.80 2.70
N LEU A 76 16.83 -2.94 1.96
CA LEU A 76 16.85 -2.86 0.50
C LEU A 76 17.32 -1.49 0.00
N LYS A 77 16.91 -0.39 0.64
CA LYS A 77 17.41 0.96 0.31
C LYS A 77 18.92 1.15 0.60
N SER A 78 19.52 0.29 1.42
CA SER A 78 20.93 0.33 1.80
C SER A 78 21.85 -0.54 0.93
N ILE A 79 21.30 -1.38 0.04
CA ILE A 79 22.09 -2.19 -0.90
C ILE A 79 22.05 -1.61 -2.31
N ASN A 80 23.02 -1.96 -3.14
CA ASN A 80 22.98 -1.66 -4.57
C ASN A 80 22.26 -2.78 -5.33
N ILE A 81 21.12 -2.47 -5.93
CA ILE A 81 20.40 -3.36 -6.85
C ILE A 81 20.55 -2.76 -8.26
N PRO A 82 21.24 -3.43 -9.20
CA PRO A 82 21.38 -2.96 -10.57
C PRO A 82 20.05 -2.46 -11.18
N ASP A 83 20.12 -1.29 -11.82
CA ASP A 83 19.01 -0.60 -12.49
C ASP A 83 17.74 -0.35 -11.67
N ILE A 84 17.79 -0.53 -10.35
CA ILE A 84 16.69 -0.27 -9.41
C ILE A 84 17.09 0.81 -8.39
N LYS A 85 16.30 1.87 -8.32
CA LYS A 85 16.46 2.95 -7.34
C LYS A 85 15.34 2.87 -6.31
N ILE A 86 15.71 3.05 -5.03
CA ILE A 86 14.80 2.99 -3.89
C ILE A 86 14.80 4.31 -3.16
N VAL A 87 13.60 4.84 -2.88
CA VAL A 87 13.36 6.17 -2.31
C VAL A 87 12.29 6.13 -1.21
N GLY A 88 12.25 7.18 -0.38
CA GLY A 88 11.32 7.29 0.74
C GLY A 88 11.80 6.55 1.99
N GLY A 89 10.86 6.11 2.83
CA GLY A 89 11.11 5.38 4.07
C GLY A 89 10.08 5.65 5.17
N LYS A 90 10.48 5.47 6.43
CA LYS A 90 9.64 5.63 7.63
C LYS A 90 9.57 7.10 8.09
N GLY A 91 8.42 7.52 8.61
CA GLY A 91 8.24 8.79 9.32
C GLY A 91 8.49 10.01 8.45
N LYS A 92 9.39 10.92 8.87
CA LYS A 92 9.71 12.13 8.09
C LYS A 92 10.37 11.82 6.73
N THR A 93 11.00 10.66 6.57
CA THR A 93 11.71 10.28 5.33
C THR A 93 10.75 9.95 4.18
N SER A 94 9.53 9.47 4.44
CA SER A 94 8.52 9.26 3.38
C SER A 94 8.25 10.52 2.56
N ARG A 95 8.23 11.69 3.24
CA ARG A 95 8.00 13.00 2.62
C ARG A 95 9.12 13.50 1.71
N LYS A 96 10.29 12.83 1.72
CA LYS A 96 11.41 13.11 0.81
C LYS A 96 11.32 12.36 -0.51
N ALA A 97 10.43 11.37 -0.64
CA ALA A 97 10.35 10.53 -1.84
C ALA A 97 10.22 11.35 -3.14
N PRO A 98 9.39 12.42 -3.25
CA PRO A 98 9.32 13.22 -4.47
C PRO A 98 10.66 13.85 -4.90
N GLN A 99 11.47 14.34 -3.96
CA GLN A 99 12.79 14.91 -4.27
C GLN A 99 13.80 13.81 -4.61
N GLU A 100 13.79 12.70 -3.86
CA GLU A 100 14.68 11.56 -4.11
C GLU A 100 14.39 10.88 -5.47
N ILE A 101 13.14 10.94 -5.98
CA ILE A 101 12.77 10.44 -7.32
C ILE A 101 13.41 11.26 -8.43
N VAL A 102 13.45 12.59 -8.29
CA VAL A 102 14.09 13.47 -9.29
C VAL A 102 15.57 13.14 -9.36
N GLN A 103 16.28 13.23 -8.22
CA GLN A 103 17.71 12.93 -8.13
C GLN A 103 18.05 11.54 -8.67
N LYS A 104 17.37 10.48 -8.19
CA LYS A 104 17.69 9.11 -8.61
C LYS A 104 17.17 8.74 -9.99
N GLY A 105 16.21 9.48 -10.53
CA GLY A 105 15.75 9.38 -11.91
C GLY A 105 16.77 9.94 -12.88
N GLU A 106 17.42 11.06 -12.53
CA GLU A 106 18.56 11.62 -13.26
C GLU A 106 19.76 10.66 -13.23
N GLU A 107 20.06 10.03 -12.08
CA GLU A 107 21.09 8.97 -11.98
C GLU A 107 20.83 7.75 -12.88
N LEU A 108 19.56 7.48 -13.25
CA LEU A 108 19.18 6.41 -14.19
C LEU A 108 18.99 6.93 -15.64
N ASN A 109 19.35 8.19 -15.93
CA ASN A 109 19.14 8.85 -17.22
C ASN A 109 17.68 8.81 -17.71
N LEU A 110 16.70 8.88 -16.78
CA LEU A 110 15.29 8.88 -17.13
C LEU A 110 14.86 10.24 -17.69
N SER A 111 13.99 10.23 -18.69
CA SER A 111 13.41 11.47 -19.22
C SER A 111 12.57 12.18 -18.15
N SER A 112 12.52 13.53 -18.20
CA SER A 112 11.74 14.34 -17.25
C SER A 112 10.29 13.89 -17.14
N LYS A 113 9.65 13.53 -18.28
CA LYS A 113 8.30 12.97 -18.32
C LYS A 113 8.16 11.66 -17.52
N LYS A 114 9.16 10.78 -17.54
CA LYS A 114 9.17 9.55 -16.72
C LYS A 114 9.34 9.91 -15.24
N ILE A 115 10.25 10.83 -14.90
CA ILE A 115 10.47 11.32 -13.54
C ILE A 115 9.18 11.91 -12.96
N ASP A 116 8.50 12.80 -13.70
CA ASP A 116 7.22 13.38 -13.31
C ASP A 116 6.14 12.30 -13.10
N SER A 117 6.09 11.28 -13.97
CA SER A 117 5.15 10.15 -13.80
C SER A 117 5.43 9.31 -12.55
N LEU A 118 6.70 9.16 -12.14
CA LEU A 118 7.08 8.47 -10.91
C LEU A 118 6.76 9.31 -9.67
N VAL A 119 7.00 10.62 -9.72
CA VAL A 119 6.58 11.58 -8.68
C VAL A 119 5.06 11.58 -8.52
N TYR A 120 4.31 11.50 -9.63
CA TYR A 120 2.86 11.35 -9.65
C TYR A 120 2.44 10.03 -8.98
N ALA A 121 2.99 8.90 -9.44
CA ALA A 121 2.69 7.58 -8.91
C ALA A 121 2.94 7.46 -7.39
N SER A 122 4.07 7.98 -6.91
CA SER A 122 4.41 8.03 -5.48
C SER A 122 3.36 8.80 -4.68
N LYS A 123 3.01 10.03 -5.11
CA LYS A 123 2.01 10.88 -4.45
C LYS A 123 0.61 10.26 -4.49
N MET A 124 0.21 9.74 -5.64
CA MET A 124 -1.14 9.21 -5.85
C MET A 124 -1.35 7.91 -5.08
N SER A 125 -0.39 6.98 -5.10
CA SER A 125 -0.46 5.75 -4.29
C SER A 125 -0.59 6.06 -2.80
N ALA A 126 0.19 7.02 -2.28
CA ALA A 126 0.07 7.47 -0.89
C ALA A 126 -1.28 8.14 -0.58
N LYS A 127 -1.87 8.84 -1.55
CA LYS A 127 -3.17 9.50 -1.37
C LYS A 127 -4.32 8.51 -1.42
N VAL A 128 -4.25 7.48 -2.27
CA VAL A 128 -5.24 6.40 -2.36
C VAL A 128 -5.26 5.59 -1.06
N ASP A 129 -4.11 5.11 -0.60
CA ASP A 129 -4.00 4.29 0.61
C ASP A 129 -4.45 5.02 1.88
N ASN A 130 -4.29 6.35 1.93
CA ASN A 130 -4.68 7.18 3.07
C ASN A 130 -6.08 7.81 2.97
N CYS A 131 -6.72 7.81 1.79
CA CYS A 131 -7.99 8.53 1.57
C CYS A 131 -9.12 7.67 1.02
N LEU A 132 -8.82 6.64 0.24
CA LEU A 132 -9.82 5.79 -0.41
C LEU A 132 -10.05 4.47 0.34
N VAL A 133 -9.02 3.88 0.93
CA VAL A 133 -9.18 2.78 1.88
C VAL A 133 -9.28 3.38 3.29
N GLN A 134 -10.47 3.38 3.87
CA GLN A 134 -10.73 4.03 5.16
C GLN A 134 -11.01 2.99 6.25
N ASP A 135 -9.94 2.50 6.86
CA ASP A 135 -9.90 1.41 7.85
C ASP A 135 -9.23 1.84 9.19
N ASN A 136 -9.10 3.15 9.39
CA ASN A 136 -8.41 3.82 10.50
C ASN A 136 -6.88 3.59 10.58
N HIS A 137 -6.23 3.02 9.55
CA HIS A 137 -4.76 2.97 9.49
C HIS A 137 -4.21 4.27 8.86
N GLN A 138 -3.36 4.98 9.59
CA GLN A 138 -2.69 6.19 9.09
C GLN A 138 -1.31 5.86 8.53
N LEU A 139 -1.01 6.29 7.30
CA LEU A 139 0.27 6.02 6.66
C LEU A 139 1.45 6.64 7.43
N TYR A 140 2.45 5.81 7.71
CA TYR A 140 3.70 6.23 8.38
C TYR A 140 4.96 5.73 7.68
N HIS A 141 4.82 4.91 6.64
CA HIS A 141 5.91 4.41 5.80
C HIS A 141 5.47 4.42 4.34
N HIS A 142 6.35 4.91 3.47
CA HIS A 142 6.18 4.89 2.01
C HIS A 142 7.56 4.70 1.39
N SER A 143 7.74 3.62 0.63
CA SER A 143 8.92 3.37 -0.18
C SER A 143 8.49 3.11 -1.62
N LEU A 144 9.09 3.83 -2.58
CA LEU A 144 8.98 3.55 -4.01
C LEU A 144 10.29 2.90 -4.47
N PHE A 145 10.17 1.83 -5.25
CA PHE A 145 11.25 1.16 -5.95
C PHE A 145 10.96 1.31 -7.45
N PHE A 146 11.93 1.73 -8.26
CA PHE A 146 11.71 1.96 -9.68
C PHE A 146 12.93 1.63 -10.55
N SER A 147 12.64 1.17 -11.77
CA SER A 147 13.57 1.01 -12.90
C SER A 147 13.17 2.00 -14.01
N ALA A 148 13.83 1.91 -15.17
CA ALA A 148 13.41 2.67 -16.36
C ALA A 148 12.01 2.28 -16.87
N SER A 149 11.63 1.01 -16.72
CA SER A 149 10.39 0.43 -17.23
C SER A 149 9.29 0.38 -16.16
N ALA A 150 9.54 -0.17 -14.97
CA ALA A 150 8.53 -0.43 -13.95
C ALA A 150 8.78 0.28 -12.60
N TRP A 151 7.76 0.24 -11.75
CA TRP A 151 7.83 0.64 -10.35
C TRP A 151 6.92 -0.19 -9.45
N THR A 152 7.31 -0.29 -8.18
CA THR A 152 6.49 -0.81 -7.08
C THR A 152 6.49 0.19 -5.92
N VAL A 153 5.34 0.31 -5.25
CA VAL A 153 5.18 1.09 -4.02
C VAL A 153 4.82 0.13 -2.89
N VAL A 154 5.61 0.20 -1.81
CA VAL A 154 5.34 -0.53 -0.56
C VAL A 154 5.07 0.51 0.53
N GLN A 155 3.86 0.51 1.07
CA GLN A 155 3.43 1.44 2.11
C GLN A 155 2.96 0.70 3.35
N GLN A 156 2.97 1.38 4.49
CA GLN A 156 2.37 0.85 5.70
C GLN A 156 1.64 1.93 6.50
N GLY A 157 0.38 1.63 6.80
CA GLY A 157 -0.44 2.35 7.76
C GLY A 157 -0.38 1.71 9.14
N MET A 158 -0.61 2.50 10.20
CA MET A 158 -0.76 2.02 11.57
C MET A 158 -2.12 2.43 12.14
N ASN A 159 -2.76 1.53 12.88
CA ASN A 159 -3.92 1.82 13.71
C ASN A 159 -3.50 1.75 15.19
N PRO A 160 -3.34 2.89 15.88
CA PRO A 160 -2.90 2.92 17.28
C PRO A 160 -3.89 2.27 18.27
N GLN A 161 -5.18 2.20 17.93
CA GLN A 161 -6.23 1.64 18.81
C GLN A 161 -6.15 0.12 18.84
N THR A 162 -6.11 -0.52 17.67
CA THR A 162 -5.97 -1.98 17.55
C THR A 162 -4.54 -2.46 17.77
N ARG A 163 -3.56 -1.54 17.68
CA ARG A 163 -2.12 -1.81 17.67
C ARG A 163 -1.67 -2.72 16.52
N TYR A 164 -2.32 -2.62 15.37
CA TYR A 164 -1.89 -3.31 14.15
C TYR A 164 -1.46 -2.34 13.05
N ALA A 165 -0.64 -2.85 12.14
CA ALA A 165 -0.30 -2.21 10.89
C ALA A 165 -0.98 -2.91 9.71
N ARG A 166 -1.11 -2.18 8.61
CA ARG A 166 -1.63 -2.66 7.33
C ARG A 166 -0.66 -2.26 6.22
N ARG A 167 -0.13 -3.24 5.49
CA ARG A 167 0.78 -3.06 4.36
C ARG A 167 -0.04 -2.98 3.06
N TYR A 168 0.32 -2.04 2.21
CA TYR A 168 -0.27 -1.85 0.88
C TYR A 168 0.85 -1.98 -0.16
N GLN A 169 0.62 -2.78 -1.20
CA GLN A 169 1.59 -3.08 -2.25
C GLN A 169 0.98 -2.84 -3.63
N TRP A 170 1.76 -2.19 -4.49
CA TRP A 170 1.37 -1.69 -5.79
C TRP A 170 2.42 -2.10 -6.84
N PHE A 171 2.01 -2.44 -8.07
CA PHE A 171 2.92 -2.70 -9.18
C PHE A 171 2.31 -2.25 -10.50
N ASN A 172 2.96 -1.31 -11.20
CA ASN A 172 2.54 -0.79 -12.51
C ASN A 172 1.01 -0.81 -12.78
N PRO A 173 0.17 -0.22 -11.91
CA PRO A 173 -1.27 -0.27 -12.06
C PRO A 173 -1.72 0.48 -13.32
N SER A 174 -2.75 -0.03 -14.00
CA SER A 174 -3.36 0.65 -15.15
C SER A 174 -4.22 1.86 -14.76
N GLN A 175 -4.66 1.94 -13.50
CA GLN A 175 -5.46 3.02 -12.92
C GLN A 175 -5.19 3.17 -11.43
N PHE A 176 -5.42 4.36 -10.86
CA PHE A 176 -5.11 4.63 -9.44
C PHE A 176 -6.31 4.52 -8.48
N ILE A 177 -7.55 4.54 -8.98
CA ILE A 177 -8.74 4.74 -8.13
C ILE A 177 -9.67 3.53 -7.99
N GLU A 178 -9.52 2.50 -8.81
CA GLU A 178 -10.38 1.31 -8.79
C GLU A 178 -9.54 0.03 -8.76
N GLU A 179 -9.64 -0.70 -7.65
CA GLU A 179 -8.90 -1.92 -7.29
C GLU A 179 -7.40 -1.92 -7.68
N PRO A 180 -6.62 -0.85 -7.39
CA PRO A 180 -5.30 -0.65 -7.98
C PRO A 180 -4.18 -1.47 -7.32
N HIS A 181 -4.43 -2.05 -6.15
CA HIS A 181 -3.43 -2.75 -5.34
C HIS A 181 -3.13 -4.15 -5.87
N GLN A 182 -1.84 -4.45 -6.02
CA GLN A 182 -1.36 -5.82 -6.15
C GLN A 182 -1.76 -6.62 -4.91
N GLY A 183 -1.59 -6.03 -3.71
CA GLY A 183 -2.03 -6.65 -2.47
C GLY A 183 -2.19 -5.67 -1.31
N ILE A 184 -3.11 -6.00 -0.40
CA ILE A 184 -3.25 -5.37 0.91
C ILE A 184 -3.15 -6.49 1.95
N THR A 185 -2.22 -6.34 2.89
CA THR A 185 -1.90 -7.28 3.96
C THR A 185 -2.18 -6.67 5.32
N GLY A 186 -2.92 -7.39 6.16
CA GLY A 186 -3.22 -6.98 7.53
C GLY A 186 -4.38 -7.78 8.12
N ILE A 187 -4.80 -7.44 9.33
CA ILE A 187 -6.00 -7.99 9.94
C ILE A 187 -7.23 -7.34 9.30
N LYS A 188 -8.25 -8.16 9.00
CA LYS A 188 -9.56 -7.67 8.54
C LYS A 188 -10.31 -6.96 9.65
N THR A 189 -10.94 -5.86 9.31
CA THR A 189 -11.76 -5.03 10.19
C THR A 189 -13.17 -4.91 9.63
N GLU A 190 -14.18 -4.96 10.49
CA GLU A 190 -15.59 -4.93 10.09
C GLU A 190 -16.07 -3.55 9.62
N LYS A 191 -15.39 -2.48 10.04
CA LYS A 191 -15.76 -1.08 9.77
C LYS A 191 -14.74 -0.43 8.83
N VAL A 192 -14.83 -0.76 7.55
CA VAL A 192 -14.02 -0.17 6.47
C VAL A 192 -14.95 0.50 5.47
N MET A 193 -14.57 1.66 4.97
CA MET A 193 -15.14 2.24 3.74
C MET A 193 -14.08 2.17 2.65
N ASP A 194 -14.30 1.34 1.64
CA ASP A 194 -13.40 1.14 0.50
C ASP A 194 -13.95 1.85 -0.75
N LEU A 195 -13.44 3.05 -0.98
CA LEU A 195 -13.71 3.86 -2.17
C LEU A 195 -12.90 3.40 -3.38
N THR A 196 -12.08 2.34 -3.28
CA THR A 196 -11.38 1.70 -4.40
C THR A 196 -12.11 0.49 -4.98
N ALA A 197 -13.04 -0.14 -4.26
CA ALA A 197 -13.80 -1.28 -4.76
C ALA A 197 -14.54 -0.97 -6.09
N LYS A 198 -14.69 -1.96 -6.97
CA LYS A 198 -15.54 -1.82 -8.17
C LYS A 198 -16.99 -1.45 -7.84
N GLN A 199 -17.51 -1.93 -6.72
CA GLN A 199 -18.85 -1.62 -6.23
C GLN A 199 -19.05 -0.11 -5.96
N SER A 200 -18.00 0.60 -5.55
CA SER A 200 -18.06 2.04 -5.23
C SER A 200 -18.00 2.94 -6.48
N LYS A 201 -18.15 2.40 -7.69
CA LYS A 201 -17.98 3.15 -8.95
C LYS A 201 -18.98 4.29 -9.13
N GLU A 202 -20.25 4.04 -8.84
CA GLU A 202 -21.28 5.08 -8.94
C GLU A 202 -21.13 6.09 -7.79
N CYS A 203 -20.83 5.63 -6.58
CA CYS A 203 -20.44 6.50 -5.45
C CYS A 203 -19.27 7.45 -5.80
N ARG A 204 -18.24 6.98 -6.52
CA ARG A 204 -17.14 7.80 -7.05
C ARG A 204 -17.63 8.85 -8.06
N LYS A 205 -18.54 8.51 -8.98
CA LYS A 205 -19.11 9.45 -9.95
C LYS A 205 -19.98 10.51 -9.26
N THR A 206 -20.93 10.09 -8.43
CA THR A 206 -21.80 10.98 -7.67
C THR A 206 -20.99 11.94 -6.79
N SER A 207 -19.89 11.47 -6.18
CA SER A 207 -18.93 12.35 -5.47
C SER A 207 -18.29 13.42 -6.36
N VAL A 208 -18.04 13.13 -7.64
CA VAL A 208 -17.54 14.10 -8.64
C VAL A 208 -18.63 15.07 -9.10
N ASP A 209 -19.89 14.65 -9.14
CA ASP A 209 -20.99 15.53 -9.54
C ASP A 209 -21.43 16.45 -8.39
N ILE A 210 -21.49 15.95 -7.14
CA ILE A 210 -21.69 16.76 -5.93
C ILE A 210 -20.65 17.89 -5.82
N ILE A 211 -19.37 17.63 -6.14
CA ILE A 211 -18.33 18.68 -6.03
C ILE A 211 -18.38 19.72 -7.15
N LYS A 212 -19.06 19.43 -8.27
CA LYS A 212 -19.34 20.40 -9.33
C LYS A 212 -20.49 21.34 -8.94
N GLU A 213 -21.31 20.98 -7.96
CA GLU A 213 -22.34 21.86 -7.40
C GLU A 213 -21.75 22.95 -6.50
N SER A 214 -22.49 24.06 -6.34
CA SER A 214 -21.97 25.19 -5.57
C SER A 214 -21.70 24.79 -4.11
N PRO A 215 -20.60 25.28 -3.49
CA PRO A 215 -20.29 24.97 -2.09
C PRO A 215 -21.40 25.39 -1.10
N MET A 216 -22.32 26.28 -1.49
CA MET A 216 -23.50 26.63 -0.70
C MET A 216 -24.56 25.53 -0.70
N ARG A 217 -24.73 24.79 -1.80
CA ARG A 217 -25.55 23.57 -1.81
C ARG A 217 -24.90 22.48 -0.99
N ILE A 218 -23.59 22.26 -1.13
CA ILE A 218 -22.85 21.27 -0.33
C ILE A 218 -23.03 21.54 1.18
N ARG A 219 -23.07 22.80 1.62
CA ARG A 219 -23.37 23.20 3.01
C ARG A 219 -24.73 22.76 3.52
N ARG A 220 -25.74 22.57 2.68
CA ARG A 220 -27.06 22.09 3.11
C ARG A 220 -26.97 20.66 3.64
N TYR A 221 -26.28 19.78 2.92
CA TYR A 221 -25.94 18.43 3.38
C TYR A 221 -25.02 18.36 4.63
N VAL A 222 -24.55 19.51 5.15
CA VAL A 222 -23.79 19.60 6.43
C VAL A 222 -24.63 20.18 7.56
N HIS A 223 -25.58 21.07 7.25
CA HIS A 223 -26.33 21.86 8.24
C HIS A 223 -27.83 21.55 8.29
N GLU A 224 -28.35 20.67 7.43
CA GLU A 224 -29.72 20.23 7.52
C GLU A 224 -29.89 19.32 8.74
N ASN A 225 -30.26 19.96 9.85
CA ASN A 225 -31.00 19.38 10.98
C ASN A 225 -32.39 18.86 10.56
N GLN A 226 -32.57 18.42 9.31
CA GLN A 226 -33.59 17.43 9.02
C GLN A 226 -33.12 16.15 9.69
N GLN A 227 -33.64 15.91 10.89
CA GLN A 227 -33.87 14.54 11.31
C GLN A 227 -34.78 13.91 10.24
N THR A 228 -34.16 13.11 9.37
CA THR A 228 -34.82 11.94 8.79
C THR A 228 -35.43 11.12 9.93
N LEU A 229 -36.35 10.21 9.62
CA LEU A 229 -36.90 9.32 10.68
C LEU A 229 -35.83 8.38 11.27
N ASP A 230 -34.61 8.36 10.70
CA ASP A 230 -33.46 7.56 11.08
C ASP A 230 -33.18 7.49 12.59
N PRO A 231 -33.10 8.60 13.37
CA PRO A 231 -32.86 8.51 14.81
C PRO A 231 -34.03 7.88 15.58
N TYR A 232 -35.25 7.96 15.05
CA TYR A 232 -36.44 7.28 15.59
C TYR A 232 -36.53 5.81 15.14
N LEU A 233 -35.85 5.45 14.05
CA LEU A 233 -35.74 4.09 13.50
C LEU A 233 -34.47 3.35 13.97
N GLY A 234 -33.62 3.99 14.80
CA GLY A 234 -32.35 3.43 15.26
C GLY A 234 -31.21 3.44 14.22
N ILE A 235 -31.42 4.14 13.09
CA ILE A 235 -30.42 4.36 12.05
C ILE A 235 -29.58 5.58 12.45
N ALA A 236 -28.25 5.45 12.44
CA ALA A 236 -27.36 6.53 12.85
C ALA A 236 -27.42 7.69 11.85
N SER A 237 -27.69 8.91 12.33
CA SER A 237 -27.69 10.12 11.51
C SER A 237 -26.27 10.51 11.09
N PHE A 238 -25.93 10.29 9.82
CA PHE A 238 -24.59 10.54 9.29
C PHE A 238 -24.44 11.93 8.67
N VAL A 239 -24.14 12.90 9.54
CA VAL A 239 -23.82 14.27 9.15
C VAL A 239 -22.44 14.34 8.49
N MET A 240 -22.32 15.12 7.41
CA MET A 240 -21.03 15.51 6.81
C MET A 240 -20.07 16.06 7.89
N PRO A 241 -18.82 15.60 8.01
CA PRO A 241 -17.94 16.01 9.11
C PRO A 241 -17.72 17.54 9.18
N GLU A 242 -18.03 18.19 10.30
CA GLU A 242 -17.84 19.64 10.50
C GLU A 242 -16.40 20.12 10.20
N THR A 243 -15.42 19.22 10.39
CA THR A 243 -13.99 19.45 10.16
C THR A 243 -13.54 19.32 8.69
N ILE A 244 -14.46 19.50 7.74
CA ILE A 244 -14.16 19.52 6.30
C ILE A 244 -13.37 20.77 5.91
N ASN A 245 -12.40 20.59 5.00
CA ASN A 245 -11.64 21.69 4.44
C ASN A 245 -12.45 22.44 3.37
N TRP A 246 -13.25 23.41 3.80
CA TRP A 246 -14.06 24.27 2.92
C TRP A 246 -13.26 25.00 1.84
N LYS A 247 -12.00 25.37 2.11
CA LYS A 247 -11.11 26.00 1.12
C LYS A 247 -10.72 25.01 0.01
N ALA A 248 -10.53 23.73 0.35
CA ALA A 248 -10.27 22.69 -0.64
C ALA A 248 -11.52 22.31 -1.43
N LEU A 249 -12.71 22.25 -0.79
CA LEU A 249 -13.98 22.07 -1.51
C LEU A 249 -14.22 23.18 -2.53
N ARG A 250 -14.06 24.45 -2.12
CA ARG A 250 -14.19 25.59 -3.04
C ARG A 250 -13.19 25.51 -4.19
N LYS A 251 -11.93 25.16 -3.92
CA LYS A 251 -10.92 24.95 -4.97
C LYS A 251 -11.30 23.80 -5.92
N ALA A 252 -11.93 22.73 -5.42
CA ALA A 252 -12.39 21.64 -6.28
C ALA A 252 -13.59 22.03 -7.15
N TYR A 253 -14.53 22.79 -6.60
CA TYR A 253 -15.59 23.43 -7.38
C TYR A 253 -15.03 24.39 -8.45
N GLU A 254 -13.99 25.17 -8.15
CA GLU A 254 -13.33 26.07 -9.12
C GLU A 254 -12.56 25.30 -10.21
N ILE A 255 -12.08 24.08 -9.92
CA ILE A 255 -11.37 23.21 -10.88
C ILE A 255 -12.34 22.42 -11.78
N GLN A 256 -13.55 22.10 -11.30
CA GLN A 256 -14.53 21.24 -12.00
C GLN A 256 -13.90 19.91 -12.47
N PRO A 257 -13.45 19.02 -11.54
CA PRO A 257 -12.76 17.79 -11.89
C PRO A 257 -13.63 16.89 -12.79
N ARG A 258 -13.02 16.36 -13.85
CA ARG A 258 -13.69 15.48 -14.83
C ARG A 258 -13.75 14.03 -14.34
N SER A 259 -12.84 13.65 -13.45
CA SER A 259 -12.70 12.30 -12.92
C SER A 259 -12.52 12.29 -11.40
N TYR A 260 -12.83 11.16 -10.77
CA TYR A 260 -12.59 10.97 -9.34
C TYR A 260 -11.09 10.97 -9.02
N GLN A 261 -10.23 10.59 -9.97
CA GLN A 261 -8.77 10.70 -9.85
C GLN A 261 -8.33 12.17 -9.74
N GLU A 262 -8.84 13.07 -10.59
CA GLU A 262 -8.58 14.51 -10.48
C GLU A 262 -9.09 15.08 -9.14
N LEU A 263 -10.32 14.74 -8.73
CA LEU A 263 -10.85 15.16 -7.42
C LEU A 263 -9.94 14.70 -6.27
N VAL A 264 -9.53 13.44 -6.29
CA VAL A 264 -8.60 12.88 -5.31
C VAL A 264 -7.25 13.58 -5.36
N GLU A 265 -6.74 14.01 -6.51
CA GLU A 265 -5.45 14.69 -6.63
C GLU A 265 -5.41 16.05 -5.90
N ILE A 266 -6.52 16.80 -5.91
CA ILE A 266 -6.58 18.18 -5.41
C ILE A 266 -6.05 18.34 -3.98
N LYS A 267 -5.03 19.20 -3.82
CA LYS A 267 -4.38 19.47 -2.53
C LYS A 267 -5.40 20.03 -1.52
N GLY A 268 -5.59 19.31 -0.42
CA GLY A 268 -6.53 19.64 0.66
C GLY A 268 -7.80 18.79 0.68
N ILE A 269 -8.12 18.10 -0.42
CA ILE A 269 -9.05 16.96 -0.41
C ILE A 269 -8.34 15.77 0.25
N GLY A 270 -9.01 15.14 1.21
CA GLY A 270 -8.48 14.05 2.04
C GLY A 270 -9.61 13.17 2.60
N PRO A 271 -9.31 12.20 3.49
CA PRO A 271 -10.24 11.12 3.86
C PRO A 271 -11.58 11.64 4.40
N LYS A 272 -11.58 12.67 5.25
CA LYS A 272 -12.81 13.26 5.80
C LYS A 272 -13.74 13.84 4.73
N THR A 273 -13.17 14.54 3.76
CA THR A 273 -13.95 15.15 2.66
C THR A 273 -14.52 14.07 1.74
N LEU A 274 -13.72 13.07 1.37
CA LEU A 274 -14.16 11.98 0.50
C LEU A 274 -15.17 11.06 1.19
N ARG A 275 -15.01 10.80 2.50
CA ARG A 275 -16.02 10.13 3.33
C ARG A 275 -17.34 10.90 3.31
N GLY A 276 -17.27 12.22 3.52
CA GLY A 276 -18.45 13.09 3.49
C GLY A 276 -19.19 13.00 2.15
N LEU A 277 -18.48 13.15 1.02
CA LEU A 277 -19.07 13.02 -0.32
C LEU A 277 -19.67 11.62 -0.55
N ALA A 278 -19.00 10.55 -0.09
CA ALA A 278 -19.51 9.18 -0.20
C ALA A 278 -20.77 8.94 0.63
N LEU A 279 -20.87 9.53 1.83
CA LEU A 279 -22.09 9.47 2.65
C LEU A 279 -23.23 10.26 1.98
N VAL A 280 -22.98 11.47 1.47
CA VAL A 280 -24.00 12.23 0.72
C VAL A 280 -24.47 11.46 -0.53
N SER A 281 -23.55 10.79 -1.23
CA SER A 281 -23.86 9.88 -2.34
C SER A 281 -24.80 8.73 -1.91
N GLU A 282 -24.51 8.09 -0.77
CA GLU A 282 -25.32 7.01 -0.22
C GLU A 282 -26.73 7.48 0.17
N PHE A 283 -26.83 8.53 1.00
CA PHE A 283 -28.12 8.97 1.55
C PHE A 283 -29.01 9.75 0.57
N THR A 284 -28.42 10.61 -0.28
CA THR A 284 -29.19 11.46 -1.20
C THR A 284 -29.48 10.77 -2.54
N PHE A 285 -28.59 9.90 -3.01
CA PHE A 285 -28.67 9.31 -4.34
C PHE A 285 -28.78 7.77 -4.33
N GLY A 286 -28.68 7.11 -3.17
CA GLY A 286 -28.77 5.66 -3.07
C GLY A 286 -27.52 4.92 -3.58
N GLU A 287 -26.39 5.62 -3.71
CA GLU A 287 -25.15 5.10 -4.32
C GLU A 287 -24.04 4.93 -3.27
N PRO A 288 -24.03 3.83 -2.50
CA PRO A 288 -23.11 3.60 -1.39
C PRO A 288 -21.68 3.26 -1.83
N PRO A 289 -20.69 3.54 -0.97
CA PRO A 289 -19.37 2.93 -1.08
C PRO A 289 -19.39 1.46 -0.62
N SER A 290 -18.37 0.69 -0.99
CA SER A 290 -18.15 -0.65 -0.46
C SER A 290 -17.76 -0.58 1.02
N TYR A 291 -18.52 -1.29 1.86
CA TYR A 291 -18.18 -1.51 3.27
C TYR A 291 -17.34 -2.78 3.50
N LYS A 292 -16.92 -3.46 2.43
CA LYS A 292 -16.11 -4.67 2.48
C LYS A 292 -14.63 -4.33 2.55
N ASP A 293 -13.93 -4.89 3.52
CA ASP A 293 -12.48 -4.72 3.68
C ASP A 293 -11.68 -5.30 2.48
N PRO A 294 -10.86 -4.48 1.79
CA PRO A 294 -10.08 -4.90 0.61
C PRO A 294 -8.83 -5.71 0.94
N VAL A 295 -8.58 -6.07 2.20
CA VAL A 295 -7.55 -7.04 2.58
C VAL A 295 -7.75 -8.38 1.84
N LYS A 296 -6.97 -8.55 0.77
CA LYS A 296 -6.80 -9.79 -0.01
C LYS A 296 -5.98 -10.80 0.79
N TYR A 297 -4.91 -10.31 1.42
CA TYR A 297 -3.94 -11.09 2.16
C TYR A 297 -4.16 -10.86 3.66
N SER A 298 -5.34 -11.27 4.13
CA SER A 298 -5.51 -11.52 5.56
C SER A 298 -4.69 -12.73 5.86
N PHE A 299 -3.83 -12.56 6.84
CA PHE A 299 -2.63 -13.33 7.00
C PHE A 299 -2.50 -13.51 8.55
N ALA A 300 -2.61 -14.73 9.11
CA ALA A 300 -2.09 -15.19 10.42
C ALA A 300 -1.27 -16.52 10.32
N PHE A 301 0.07 -16.53 10.21
CA PHE A 301 0.81 -17.80 10.34
C PHE A 301 0.63 -18.36 11.76
N GLY A 302 0.10 -17.52 12.66
CA GLY A 302 -0.19 -17.79 14.05
C GLY A 302 0.92 -17.16 14.87
N GLY A 303 0.61 -16.13 15.65
CA GLY A 303 1.63 -15.27 16.30
C GLY A 303 2.70 -16.07 17.05
N LYS A 304 3.89 -15.48 17.25
CA LYS A 304 4.90 -16.06 18.15
C LYS A 304 4.32 -16.27 19.56
N ASP A 305 3.33 -15.44 19.89
CA ASP A 305 2.54 -15.41 21.11
C ASP A 305 1.31 -16.35 21.06
N GLY A 306 1.18 -17.19 20.02
CA GLY A 306 0.19 -18.28 19.91
C GLY A 306 -1.24 -17.87 19.52
N VAL A 307 -1.48 -16.58 19.23
CA VAL A 307 -2.81 -16.04 18.90
C VAL A 307 -2.83 -15.57 17.43
N PRO A 308 -3.85 -15.92 16.62
CA PRO A 308 -4.98 -16.82 16.92
C PRO A 308 -4.63 -18.33 16.92
N PHE A 309 -3.43 -18.70 16.48
CA PHE A 309 -2.84 -20.05 16.54
C PHE A 309 -1.30 -19.93 16.55
N PRO A 310 -0.49 -21.01 16.62
CA PRO A 310 0.97 -20.92 16.51
C PRO A 310 1.50 -21.04 15.05
N VAL A 311 2.71 -20.52 14.82
CA VAL A 311 3.39 -20.45 13.51
C VAL A 311 3.34 -21.76 12.70
N GLU A 312 2.70 -21.77 11.53
CA GLU A 312 2.87 -22.80 10.48
C GLU A 312 4.27 -22.69 9.83
N ARG A 313 5.29 -23.04 10.62
CA ARG A 313 6.72 -23.01 10.23
C ARG A 313 6.99 -23.73 8.91
N ASN A 314 6.36 -24.88 8.67
CA ASN A 314 6.64 -25.74 7.52
C ASN A 314 6.50 -25.04 6.16
N ALA A 315 5.43 -24.30 5.89
CA ALA A 315 5.24 -23.63 4.60
C ALA A 315 6.17 -22.41 4.43
N MET A 316 6.56 -21.80 5.55
CA MET A 316 7.47 -20.66 5.60
C MET A 316 8.94 -21.12 5.43
N ASP A 317 9.33 -22.18 6.12
CA ASP A 317 10.59 -22.89 5.95
C ASP A 317 10.72 -23.44 4.53
N GLU A 318 9.63 -23.90 3.91
CA GLU A 318 9.64 -24.35 2.52
C GLU A 318 9.96 -23.21 1.53
N VAL A 319 9.32 -22.03 1.66
CA VAL A 319 9.66 -20.89 0.79
C VAL A 319 11.08 -20.38 1.10
N ALA A 320 11.48 -20.32 2.37
CA ALA A 320 12.84 -19.93 2.76
C ALA A 320 13.90 -20.96 2.36
N ARG A 321 13.54 -22.24 2.23
CA ARG A 321 14.36 -23.32 1.68
C ARG A 321 14.49 -23.17 0.18
N ILE A 322 13.40 -23.00 -0.56
CA ILE A 322 13.43 -22.81 -2.02
C ILE A 322 14.22 -21.55 -2.40
N LEU A 323 14.12 -20.46 -1.62
CA LEU A 323 14.95 -19.27 -1.83
C LEU A 323 16.43 -19.49 -1.50
N ARG A 324 16.77 -20.29 -0.47
CA ARG A 324 18.16 -20.69 -0.17
C ARG A 324 18.72 -21.60 -1.26
N GLU A 325 18.00 -22.66 -1.61
CA GLU A 325 18.33 -23.58 -2.70
C GLU A 325 18.56 -22.81 -4.00
N ALA A 326 17.74 -21.83 -4.35
CA ALA A 326 17.97 -21.02 -5.54
C ALA A 326 19.23 -20.15 -5.47
N VAL A 327 19.62 -19.66 -4.29
CA VAL A 327 20.84 -18.87 -4.04
C VAL A 327 22.10 -19.73 -3.92
N GLU A 328 21.94 -21.03 -3.67
CA GLU A 328 23.01 -22.03 -3.67
C GLU A 328 23.17 -22.66 -5.08
N GLU A 329 22.07 -23.06 -5.72
CA GLU A 329 22.02 -23.52 -7.12
C GLU A 329 22.45 -22.41 -8.11
N SER A 330 22.29 -21.13 -7.79
CA SER A 330 22.83 -20.02 -8.61
C SER A 330 24.35 -19.91 -8.60
N LYS A 331 25.03 -20.58 -7.66
CA LYS A 331 26.50 -20.73 -7.64
C LYS A 331 26.95 -21.97 -8.40
N LEU A 332 26.01 -22.79 -8.89
CA LEU A 332 26.24 -24.01 -9.67
C LEU A 332 25.91 -23.78 -11.17
N GLY A 333 25.98 -24.85 -11.96
CA GLY A 333 25.94 -24.81 -13.43
C GLY A 333 24.62 -24.31 -14.04
N LYS A 334 24.68 -23.94 -15.34
CA LYS A 334 23.54 -23.41 -16.12
C LYS A 334 22.28 -24.31 -16.14
N LYS A 335 22.38 -25.61 -15.83
CA LYS A 335 21.25 -26.55 -15.93
C LYS A 335 20.46 -26.65 -14.63
N GLU A 336 21.13 -26.68 -13.49
CA GLU A 336 20.53 -26.67 -12.15
C GLU A 336 19.76 -25.35 -11.94
N LYS A 337 20.41 -24.21 -12.23
CA LYS A 337 19.82 -22.86 -12.21
C LYS A 337 18.40 -22.77 -12.79
N ILE A 338 18.18 -23.32 -13.98
CA ILE A 338 16.88 -23.27 -14.69
C ILE A 338 15.79 -24.04 -13.93
N GLN A 339 16.15 -25.03 -13.11
CA GLN A 339 15.19 -25.77 -12.29
C GLN A 339 14.79 -25.00 -11.02
N ALA A 340 15.73 -24.41 -10.27
CA ALA A 340 15.42 -23.50 -9.16
C ALA A 340 14.47 -22.37 -9.59
N ILE A 341 14.77 -21.71 -10.71
CA ILE A 341 13.95 -20.61 -11.26
C ILE A 341 12.50 -21.08 -11.52
N LYS A 342 12.30 -22.29 -12.04
CA LYS A 342 10.97 -22.88 -12.24
C LYS A 342 10.24 -23.21 -10.93
N ARG A 343 10.95 -23.44 -9.81
CA ARG A 343 10.34 -23.61 -8.48
C ARG A 343 9.85 -22.24 -7.95
N ILE A 344 10.69 -21.20 -7.98
CA ILE A 344 10.31 -19.82 -7.55
C ILE A 344 9.12 -19.26 -8.36
N ALA A 345 9.08 -19.51 -9.67
CA ALA A 345 7.98 -19.06 -10.52
C ALA A 345 6.63 -19.71 -10.14
N LYS A 346 6.64 -20.98 -9.70
CA LYS A 346 5.43 -21.75 -9.34
C LYS A 346 4.80 -21.38 -7.99
N ILE A 347 5.51 -20.66 -7.12
CA ILE A 347 4.99 -20.25 -5.79
C ILE A 347 3.97 -19.10 -5.91
N SER A 348 3.97 -18.34 -7.02
CA SER A 348 3.05 -17.22 -7.22
C SER A 348 1.67 -17.66 -7.76
N HIS A 349 0.82 -18.24 -6.90
CA HIS A 349 -0.63 -18.38 -7.10
C HIS A 349 -1.42 -18.34 -5.78
#